data_AF-A0A895KSS5-F1
#
_entry.id   AF-A0A895KSS5-F1
#
_cell.length_a   1.000
_cell.length_b   1.000
_cell.length_c   1.000
_cell.angle_alpha   90.00
_cell.angle_beta   90.00
_cell.angle_gamma   90.00
#
_symmetry.space_group_name_H-M   'P 1'
#
loop_
_entity.id
_entity.type
_entity.pdbx_description
1 polymer ?
#
loop_
_entity_poly.entity_id
_entity_poly.type
_entity_poly.pdbx_seq_one_letter_code
_entity_poly.pdbx_strand_id
1 'polypeptide(L)' 'MSFTSNSITIKKYTNYMAVPKKRTSISKKNIRNTLWKKKGYFTTLKAFSLAQSIFTGNSKSFFCKKYKR' A
#
# COMPACT_ATOMS: atom_id res chain seq x y z
N MET A 1 -19.42 -47.97 14.25
CA MET A 1 -18.37 -47.72 13.24
C MET A 1 -17.73 -46.37 13.55
N SER A 2 -16.60 -46.39 14.25
CA SER A 2 -15.88 -45.18 14.67
C SER A 2 -14.87 -44.82 13.57
N PHE A 3 -15.12 -43.75 12.82
CA PHE A 3 -14.12 -43.18 11.92
C PHE A 3 -13.08 -42.44 12.77
N THR A 4 -11.99 -43.12 13.14
CA THR A 4 -10.81 -42.44 13.67
C THR A 4 -10.10 -41.76 12.51
N SER A 5 -10.44 -40.51 12.23
CA SER A 5 -9.65 -39.68 11.31
C SER A 5 -8.29 -39.44 11.95
N ASN A 6 -7.28 -40.18 11.45
CA ASN A 6 -5.89 -40.04 11.84
C ASN A 6 -5.46 -38.57 11.78
N SER A 7 -4.84 -38.07 12.86
CA SER A 7 -4.24 -36.72 12.93
C SER A 7 -3.17 -36.48 11.86
N ILE A 8 -2.63 -37.55 11.26
CA ILE A 8 -1.69 -37.55 10.15
C ILE A 8 -2.37 -37.12 8.84
N THR A 9 -3.63 -37.52 8.61
CA THR A 9 -4.37 -37.21 7.38
C THR A 9 -4.77 -35.72 7.33
N ILE A 10 -5.06 -35.10 8.47
CA ILE A 10 -5.40 -33.66 8.56
C ILE A 10 -4.19 -32.78 8.17
N LYS A 11 -2.96 -33.16 8.56
CA LYS A 11 -1.75 -32.39 8.22
C LYS A 11 -1.29 -32.54 6.76
N LYS A 12 -1.81 -33.55 6.03
CA LYS A 12 -1.37 -33.88 4.67
C LYS A 12 -2.05 -33.06 3.58
N TYR A 13 -3.21 -32.45 3.86
CA TYR A 13 -3.99 -31.65 2.89
C TYR A 13 -3.95 -30.14 3.12
N THR A 14 -3.20 -29.66 4.11
CA THR A 14 -2.97 -28.22 4.28
C THR A 14 -1.80 -27.80 3.41
N ASN A 15 -2.08 -27.12 2.30
CA ASN A 15 -1.09 -26.35 1.56
C ASN A 15 -0.28 -25.49 2.55
N TYR A 16 1.03 -25.70 2.59
CA TYR A 16 1.95 -25.06 3.53
C TYR A 16 2.05 -23.56 3.24
N MET A 17 1.17 -22.76 3.84
CA MET A 17 1.38 -21.32 3.90
C MET A 17 2.44 -21.03 4.97
N ALA A 18 3.44 -20.22 4.62
CA ALA A 18 4.45 -19.78 5.58
C ALA A 18 3.79 -18.85 6.62
N VAL A 19 3.70 -19.34 7.86
CA VAL A 19 3.13 -18.59 8.99
C VAL A 19 4.25 -17.89 9.77
N PRO A 20 4.09 -16.60 10.15
CA PRO A 20 5.08 -15.93 10.97
C PRO A 20 5.20 -16.59 12.34
N LYS A 21 6.39 -17.07 12.67
CA LYS A 21 6.66 -17.76 13.95
C LYS A 21 6.58 -16.83 15.17
N LYS A 22 6.86 -15.53 14.97
CA LYS A 22 6.89 -14.48 15.99
C LYS A 22 6.30 -13.19 15.43
N ARG A 23 5.71 -12.37 16.30
CA ARG A 23 5.26 -11.03 15.94
C ARG A 23 6.43 -10.11 15.59
N THR A 24 6.19 -9.15 14.71
CA THR A 24 7.16 -8.10 14.43
C THR A 24 7.31 -7.19 15.65
N SER A 25 8.54 -6.75 15.91
CA SER A 25 8.78 -5.74 16.95
C SER A 25 8.17 -4.41 16.55
N ILE A 26 7.85 -3.57 17.54
CA ILE A 26 7.20 -2.27 17.33
C ILE A 26 8.05 -1.38 16.41
N SER A 27 9.36 -1.31 16.64
CA SER A 27 10.30 -0.58 15.78
C SER A 27 10.23 -1.04 14.31
N LYS A 28 10.29 -2.36 14.06
CA LYS A 28 10.23 -2.93 12.70
C LYS A 28 8.88 -2.70 12.01
N LYS A 29 7.78 -2.62 12.78
CA LYS A 29 6.46 -2.24 12.26
C LYS A 29 6.43 -0.75 11.88
N ASN A 30 6.92 0.11 12.76
CA ASN A 30 6.91 1.56 12.55
C ASN A 30 7.77 1.97 11.35
N ILE A 31 8.96 1.38 11.16
CA ILE A 31 9.81 1.66 9.99
C ILE A 31 9.07 1.37 8.68
N ARG A 32 8.38 0.23 8.58
CA ARG A 32 7.57 -0.10 7.38
C ARG A 32 6.47 0.93 7.14
N ASN A 33 5.77 1.35 8.19
CA ASN A 33 4.72 2.36 8.09
C ASN A 33 5.27 3.72 7.67
N THR A 34 6.43 4.14 8.19
CA THR A 34 7.08 5.39 7.81
C THR A 34 7.51 5.37 6.34
N LEU A 35 8.06 4.26 5.85
CA LEU A 35 8.40 4.10 4.43
C LEU A 35 7.16 4.19 3.53
N TRP A 36 6.02 3.63 3.96
CA TRP A 36 4.77 3.74 3.24
C TRP A 36 4.25 5.20 3.20
N LYS A 37 4.25 5.89 4.34
CA LYS A 37 3.85 7.31 4.45
C LYS A 37 4.76 8.26 3.66
N LYS A 38 6.07 7.99 3.59
CA LYS A 38 7.05 8.80 2.85
C LYS A 38 6.75 8.89 1.36
N LYS A 39 6.08 7.87 0.78
CA LYS A 39 5.65 7.92 -0.63
C LYS A 39 4.67 9.07 -0.89
N GLY A 40 3.79 9.36 0.07
CA GLY A 40 2.82 10.47 -0.02
C GLY A 40 3.51 11.82 -0.19
N TYR A 41 4.60 12.06 0.55
CA TYR A 41 5.35 13.31 0.47
C TYR A 41 5.86 13.62 -0.96
N PHE A 42 6.36 12.61 -1.67
CA PHE A 42 6.80 12.83 -3.06
C PHE A 42 5.63 13.11 -4.01
N THR A 43 4.48 12.47 -3.79
CA THR A 43 3.28 12.75 -4.59
C THR A 43 2.74 14.15 -4.35
N THR A 44 2.78 14.65 -3.09
CA THR A 44 2.32 16.01 -2.77
C THR A 44 3.22 17.08 -3.38
N LEU A 45 4.53 16.88 -3.38
CA LEU A 45 5.46 17.82 -4.02
C LEU A 45 5.20 17.95 -5.54
N LYS A 46 5.02 16.82 -6.22
CA LYS A 46 4.69 16.81 -7.66
C LYS A 46 3.34 17.47 -7.93
N ALA A 47 2.32 17.14 -7.13
CA ALA A 47 0.99 17.72 -7.26
C ALA A 47 0.98 19.24 -7.03
N PHE A 48 1.74 19.72 -6.03
CA PHE A 48 1.87 21.15 -5.75
C PHE A 48 2.54 21.91 -6.89
N SER A 49 3.67 21.40 -7.39
CA SER A 49 4.35 21.98 -8.55
C SER A 49 3.43 22.04 -9.78
N LEU A 50 2.66 20.97 -10.02
CA LEU A 50 1.69 20.93 -11.11
C LEU A 50 0.56 21.95 -10.93
N ALA A 51 -0.01 22.05 -9.72
CA ALA A 51 -1.06 23.01 -9.41
C ALA A 51 -0.60 24.46 -9.65
N GLN A 52 0.62 24.81 -9.22
CA GLN A 52 1.18 26.14 -9.45
C GLN A 52 1.34 26.43 -10.95
N SER A 53 1.82 25.46 -11.74
CA SER A 53 1.94 25.59 -13.20
C SER A 53 0.58 25.88 -13.85
N ILE A 54 -0.45 25.11 -13.50
CA ILE A 54 -1.82 25.30 -14.02
C ILE A 54 -2.40 26.65 -13.58
N PHE A 55 -2.17 27.05 -12.33
CA PHE A 55 -2.70 28.29 -11.76
C PHE A 55 -2.20 29.54 -12.52
N THR A 56 -0.92 29.56 -12.92
CA THR A 56 -0.36 30.69 -13.68
C THR A 56 -0.92 30.82 -15.10
N GLY A 57 -1.51 29.76 -15.66
CA GLY A 57 -2.11 29.78 -17.00
C GLY A 57 -1.14 29.96 -18.17
N ASN A 58 0.17 30.06 -17.91
CA ASN A 58 1.21 30.26 -18.92
C ASN A 58 1.63 28.95 -19.61
N SER A 59 1.34 27.80 -18.98
CA SER A 59 1.68 26.49 -19.52
C SER A 59 0.75 26.10 -20.67
N LYS A 60 1.30 25.97 -21.89
CA LYS A 60 0.55 25.56 -23.09
C LYS A 60 0.32 24.04 -23.19
N SER A 61 1.03 23.24 -22.39
CA SER A 61 1.00 21.78 -22.43
C SER A 61 -0.12 21.17 -21.57
N PHE A 62 -0.58 21.86 -20.54
CA PHE A 62 -1.61 21.36 -19.63
C PHE A 62 -2.95 22.01 -19.94
N PHE A 63 -3.94 21.19 -20.31
CA PHE A 63 -5.31 21.64 -20.54
C PHE A 63 -6.16 21.39 -19.29
N CYS A 64 -6.69 22.45 -18.67
CA CYS A 64 -7.71 22.34 -17.63
C CYS A 64 -9.00 23.05 -18.09
N LYS A 65 -10.16 22.43 -17.84
CA LYS A 65 -11.45 23.02 -18.20
C LYS A 65 -11.73 24.19 -17.25
N LYS A 66 -11.62 25.42 -17.75
CA LYS A 66 -12.07 26.61 -17.01
C LYS A 66 -13.60 26.65 -17.05
N TYR A 67 -14.24 26.48 -15.90
CA TYR A 67 -15.65 26.83 -15.78
C TYR A 67 -15.77 28.35 -15.82
N LYS A 68 -16.65 28.86 -16.68
CA LYS A 68 -16.99 30.29 -16.74
C LYS A 68 -17.58 30.65 -15.37
N ARG A 69 -16.93 31.58 -14.66
CA ARG A 69 -17.49 32.18 -13.44
C ARG A 69 -18.68 33.06 -13.81
#